data_AF-A0AAW1QES6-F1
#
_entry.id   AF-A0AAW1QES6-F1
#
_cell.length_a   1.000
_cell.length_b   1.000
_cell.length_c   1.000
_cell.angle_alpha   90.00
_cell.angle_beta   90.00
_cell.angle_gamma   90.00
#
_symmetry.space_group_name_H-M   'P 1'
#
loop_
_entity.id
_entity.type
_entity.pdbx_description
1 polymer ?
#
loop_
_entity_poly.entity_id
_entity_poly.type
_entity_poly.pdbx_seq_one_letter_code
_entity_poly.pdbx_strand_id
1 'polypeptide(L)'
;MHSIPGRHVAAQPGQRTHSSAAKAQWSDKIWERYIEKLQDGLPPAQSSLTALPVDKYPSTAHLPFSPQVASDDIQLSFNSCSWLSAGELVITEKLDGANCCFHLGKVYARTHTSEATHVSFNMLKEVAPAIGYLLPQHLALFGENMAAIHSIEYHGLKGPFYPFAALDCVTREWLSWDETEALAADIGLPTVPVLFRGKFPDLRHLQKWVDSEM
;
A
#
# COMPACT_ATOMS: atom_id res chain seq x y z
N MET A 1 -28.28 17.19 6.46
CA MET A 1 -29.43 16.25 6.46
C MET A 1 -28.88 14.89 6.06
N HIS A 2 -28.49 14.03 7.00
CA HIS A 2 -29.27 12.86 7.47
C HIS A 2 -29.77 11.92 6.33
N SER A 3 -28.97 10.86 6.08
CA SER A 3 -29.22 9.43 5.68
C SER A 3 -30.43 9.05 4.80
N ILE A 4 -30.44 8.04 3.89
CA ILE A 4 -29.91 6.65 3.91
C ILE A 4 -29.75 6.07 2.44
N PRO A 5 -29.45 4.75 2.12
CA PRO A 5 -28.21 4.27 1.46
C PRO A 5 -28.37 3.34 0.20
N GLY A 6 -27.23 2.94 -0.42
CA GLY A 6 -27.04 1.80 -1.35
C GLY A 6 -27.22 2.13 -2.84
N ARG A 7 -26.37 1.70 -3.80
CA ARG A 7 -25.64 0.43 -3.93
C ARG A 7 -24.33 0.62 -4.73
N HIS A 8 -23.24 0.13 -4.16
CA HIS A 8 -21.99 -0.20 -4.82
C HIS A 8 -22.11 -1.61 -5.44
N VAL A 9 -21.34 -1.89 -6.49
CA VAL A 9 -21.19 -3.27 -6.97
C VAL A 9 -20.29 -4.00 -5.99
N ALA A 10 -20.89 -4.97 -5.30
CA ALA A 10 -20.27 -5.83 -4.31
C ALA A 10 -20.60 -7.28 -4.67
N ALA A 11 -19.58 -8.11 -4.87
CA ALA A 11 -19.70 -9.54 -4.70
C ALA A 11 -19.88 -9.83 -3.20
N GLN A 12 -20.86 -10.65 -2.83
CA GLN A 12 -21.23 -10.86 -1.42
C GLN A 12 -20.11 -11.53 -0.62
N PRO A 13 -19.71 -10.98 0.55
CA PRO A 13 -18.88 -11.71 1.49
C PRO A 13 -19.74 -12.57 2.41
N GLY A 14 -19.35 -13.84 2.49
CA GLY A 14 -19.82 -14.77 3.51
C GLY A 14 -19.40 -14.31 4.92
N GLN A 15 -20.30 -14.62 5.86
CA GLN A 15 -20.18 -14.74 7.31
C GLN A 15 -19.13 -13.93 8.09
N ARG A 16 -19.64 -13.25 9.12
CA ARG A 16 -18.93 -12.39 10.08
C ARG A 16 -18.00 -13.20 10.98
N THR A 17 -16.70 -12.88 10.95
CA THR A 17 -15.77 -13.13 12.07
C THR A 17 -14.67 -12.07 12.06
N HIS A 18 -14.46 -11.36 13.18
CA HIS A 18 -13.23 -10.58 13.40
C HIS A 18 -12.04 -11.54 13.57
N SER A 19 -10.97 -11.31 12.81
CA SER A 19 -9.85 -12.25 12.67
C SER A 19 -8.68 -11.94 13.61
N SER A 20 -8.84 -12.17 14.91
CA SER A 20 -7.69 -12.22 15.83
C SER A 20 -6.66 -13.27 15.40
N ALA A 21 -7.11 -14.33 14.72
CA ALA A 21 -6.28 -15.40 14.18
C ALA A 21 -5.39 -14.94 13.01
N ALA A 22 -5.90 -14.16 12.04
CA ALA A 22 -5.07 -13.66 10.94
C ALA A 22 -4.03 -12.65 11.42
N LYS A 23 -4.34 -11.85 12.45
CA LYS A 23 -3.35 -11.00 13.13
C LYS A 23 -2.16 -11.84 13.61
N ALA A 24 -2.43 -12.87 14.41
CA ALA A 24 -1.40 -13.72 14.99
C ALA A 24 -0.56 -14.41 13.91
N GLN A 25 -1.22 -15.08 12.95
CA GLN A 25 -0.56 -15.79 11.88
C GLN A 25 0.34 -14.89 11.01
N TRP A 26 -0.09 -13.66 10.73
CA TRP A 26 0.71 -12.71 9.96
C TRP A 26 1.95 -12.26 10.73
N SER A 27 1.78 -11.88 12.00
CA SER A 27 2.90 -11.46 12.85
C SER A 27 3.93 -12.57 13.00
N ASP A 28 3.49 -13.81 13.26
CA ASP A 28 4.37 -14.96 13.43
C ASP A 28 5.22 -15.21 12.18
N LYS A 29 4.62 -15.15 10.98
CA LYS A 29 5.37 -15.29 9.71
C LYS A 29 6.46 -14.23 9.53
N ILE A 30 6.18 -12.98 9.88
CA ILE A 30 7.18 -11.90 9.81
C ILE A 30 8.31 -12.15 10.81
N TRP A 31 7.99 -12.63 12.01
CA TRP A 31 8.99 -13.00 13.02
C TRP A 31 9.83 -14.21 12.61
N GLU A 32 9.22 -15.25 12.04
CA GLU A 32 9.90 -16.41 11.48
C GLU A 32 10.92 -15.97 10.43
N ARG A 33 10.50 -15.13 9.45
CA ARG A 33 11.39 -14.55 8.44
C ARG A 33 12.54 -13.76 9.04
N TYR A 34 12.25 -12.96 10.05
CA TYR A 34 13.28 -12.18 10.76
C TYR A 34 14.31 -13.11 11.43
N ILE A 35 13.86 -14.18 12.10
CA ILE A 35 14.74 -15.16 12.75
C ILE A 35 15.58 -15.92 11.71
N GLU A 36 14.98 -16.35 10.60
CA GLU A 36 15.70 -16.99 9.48
C GLU A 36 16.84 -16.09 8.98
N LYS A 37 16.55 -14.81 8.68
CA LYS A 37 17.58 -13.85 8.23
C LYS A 37 18.68 -13.60 9.26
N LEU A 38 18.36 -13.63 10.56
CA LEU A 38 19.38 -13.48 11.62
C LEU A 38 20.35 -14.66 11.63
N GLN A 39 19.90 -15.86 11.26
CA GLN A 39 20.75 -17.05 11.17
C GLN A 39 21.71 -16.99 9.96
N ASP A 40 21.33 -16.29 8.89
CA ASP A 40 22.12 -16.12 7.65
C ASP A 40 23.26 -15.09 7.76
N GLY A 41 23.38 -14.39 8.91
CA GLY A 41 24.48 -13.47 9.21
C GLY A 41 24.09 -11.99 9.10
N LEU A 42 24.49 -11.21 10.12
CA LEU A 42 24.15 -9.79 10.22
C LEU A 42 24.90 -8.97 9.14
N PRO A 43 24.23 -8.16 8.31
CA PRO A 43 24.92 -7.04 7.67
C PRO A 43 25.38 -6.06 8.77
N PRO A 44 26.56 -5.45 8.64
CA PRO A 44 27.01 -4.45 9.60
C PRO A 44 25.99 -3.31 9.68
N ALA A 45 25.76 -2.79 10.88
CA ALA A 45 24.93 -1.61 11.09
C ALA A 45 25.50 -0.45 10.25
N GLN A 46 24.85 -0.14 9.14
CA GLN A 46 25.15 1.02 8.32
C GLN A 46 23.90 1.87 8.24
N SER A 47 23.87 3.01 8.91
CA SER A 47 23.71 4.27 8.18
C SER A 47 23.60 5.48 9.11
N SER A 48 24.02 6.61 8.55
CA SER A 48 23.81 7.98 8.99
C SER A 48 22.41 8.53 8.66
N LEU A 49 21.46 7.70 8.25
CA LEU A 49 20.09 8.12 7.91
C LEU A 49 19.25 8.23 9.18
N THR A 50 18.60 9.38 9.35
CA THR A 50 17.85 9.69 10.59
C THR A 50 16.37 9.94 10.35
N ALA A 51 15.92 10.17 9.11
CA ALA A 51 14.54 10.50 8.79
C ALA A 51 14.16 10.20 7.34
N LEU A 52 12.86 10.06 7.09
CA LEU A 52 12.27 10.01 5.75
C LEU A 52 12.53 11.33 5.00
N PRO A 53 12.95 11.30 3.73
CA PRO A 53 13.22 12.51 2.94
C PRO A 53 11.96 13.14 2.32
N VAL A 54 10.77 12.67 2.72
CA VAL A 54 9.45 13.12 2.24
C VAL A 54 8.48 13.28 3.41
N ASP A 55 7.74 14.39 3.43
CA ASP A 55 6.78 14.69 4.51
C ASP A 55 5.44 13.95 4.34
N LYS A 56 5.11 13.54 3.11
CA LYS A 56 3.88 12.81 2.75
C LYS A 56 4.05 11.99 1.47
N TYR A 57 3.29 10.91 1.35
CA TYR A 57 3.04 10.25 0.07
C TYR A 57 2.31 11.21 -0.90
N PRO A 58 2.70 11.29 -2.19
CA PRO A 58 2.02 12.14 -3.17
C PRO A 58 0.54 11.77 -3.31
N SER A 59 -0.33 12.77 -3.48
CA SER A 59 -1.74 12.51 -3.81
C SER A 59 -1.84 11.87 -5.20
N THR A 60 -2.66 10.83 -5.33
CA THR A 60 -2.96 10.20 -6.62
C THR A 60 -3.97 11.05 -7.39
N ALA A 61 -3.62 11.48 -8.60
CA ALA A 61 -4.51 12.27 -9.44
C ALA A 61 -5.63 11.39 -10.03
N HIS A 62 -6.82 11.95 -10.15
CA HIS A 62 -7.98 11.32 -10.77
C HIS A 62 -7.83 11.32 -12.29
N LEU A 63 -8.24 10.22 -12.92
CA LEU A 63 -8.35 10.15 -14.37
C LEU A 63 -9.53 11.03 -14.84
N PRO A 64 -9.52 11.46 -16.12
CA PRO A 64 -10.58 12.33 -16.65
C PRO A 64 -11.99 11.75 -16.56
N PHE A 65 -12.10 10.43 -16.49
CA PHE A 65 -13.35 9.68 -16.37
C PHE A 65 -13.56 9.07 -14.98
N SER A 66 -12.69 9.36 -14.01
CA SER A 66 -12.88 8.89 -12.64
C SER A 66 -14.20 9.44 -12.08
N PRO A 67 -15.03 8.61 -11.44
CA PRO A 67 -16.21 9.10 -10.75
C PRO A 67 -15.80 9.93 -9.52
N GLN A 68 -16.69 10.81 -9.06
CA GLN A 68 -16.62 11.48 -7.74
C GLN A 68 -15.29 12.20 -7.46
N VAL A 69 -15.05 13.30 -8.18
CA VAL A 69 -13.92 14.22 -7.93
C VAL A 69 -14.38 15.31 -6.96
N ALA A 70 -13.74 15.41 -5.79
CA ALA A 70 -13.96 16.51 -4.86
C ALA A 70 -13.29 17.80 -5.34
N SER A 71 -13.68 18.94 -4.78
CA SER A 71 -13.18 20.25 -5.23
C SER A 71 -11.68 20.46 -5.02
N ASP A 72 -11.07 19.72 -4.09
CA ASP A 72 -9.64 19.76 -3.75
C ASP A 72 -8.84 18.62 -4.39
N ASP A 73 -9.48 17.76 -5.18
CA ASP A 73 -8.81 16.68 -5.90
C ASP A 73 -8.13 17.18 -7.17
N ILE A 74 -6.98 16.58 -7.49
CA ILE A 74 -6.28 16.82 -8.75
C ILE A 74 -6.90 15.90 -9.79
N GLN A 75 -7.59 16.46 -10.78
CA GLN A 75 -8.09 15.70 -11.93
C GLN A 75 -7.23 15.99 -13.18
N LEU A 76 -6.78 14.93 -13.83
CA LEU A 76 -6.06 15.02 -15.09
C LEU A 76 -7.01 15.37 -16.24
N SER A 77 -6.48 16.03 -17.26
CA SER A 77 -7.17 16.20 -18.54
C SER A 77 -6.92 14.99 -19.46
N PHE A 78 -7.80 14.74 -20.43
CA PHE A 78 -7.56 13.72 -21.46
C PHE A 78 -6.21 13.92 -22.19
N ASN A 79 -5.85 15.17 -22.47
CA ASN A 79 -4.63 15.50 -23.21
C ASN A 79 -3.36 15.29 -22.37
N SER A 80 -3.43 15.38 -21.04
CA SER A 80 -2.30 15.15 -20.14
C SER A 80 -2.07 13.67 -19.81
N CYS A 81 -2.83 12.77 -20.42
CA CYS A 81 -2.82 11.33 -20.13
C CYS A 81 -2.17 10.48 -21.23
N SER A 82 -1.48 11.08 -22.20
CA SER A 82 -0.85 10.34 -23.31
C SER A 82 0.18 9.31 -22.83
N TRP A 83 0.84 9.57 -21.70
CA TRP A 83 1.81 8.67 -21.07
C TRP A 83 1.22 7.31 -20.67
N LEU A 84 -0.09 7.21 -20.44
CA LEU A 84 -0.75 5.92 -20.13
C LEU A 84 -0.69 4.91 -21.28
N SER A 85 -0.50 5.39 -22.52
CA SER A 85 -0.32 4.54 -23.70
C SER A 85 1.15 4.25 -24.03
N ALA A 86 2.09 4.89 -23.34
CA ALA A 86 3.52 4.82 -23.67
C ALA A 86 4.20 3.55 -23.14
N GLY A 87 3.58 2.84 -22.19
CA GLY A 87 4.19 1.73 -21.48
C GLY A 87 3.18 0.69 -21.02
N GLU A 88 3.69 -0.31 -20.31
CA GLU A 88 2.85 -1.20 -19.52
C GLU A 88 2.25 -0.45 -18.33
N LEU A 89 0.98 -0.69 -18.06
CA LEU A 89 0.27 -0.23 -16.88
C LEU A 89 0.06 -1.39 -15.92
N VAL A 90 0.23 -1.10 -14.64
CA VAL A 90 -0.22 -1.97 -13.54
C VAL A 90 -1.37 -1.24 -12.86
N ILE A 91 -2.52 -1.90 -12.81
CA ILE A 91 -3.72 -1.37 -12.17
C ILE A 91 -3.98 -2.22 -10.94
N THR A 92 -3.98 -1.58 -9.78
CA THR A 92 -4.19 -2.22 -8.49
C THR A 92 -5.53 -1.83 -7.88
N GLU A 93 -6.07 -2.70 -7.03
CA GLU A 93 -7.20 -2.35 -6.19
C GLU A 93 -6.79 -1.27 -5.18
N LYS A 94 -7.54 -0.17 -5.15
CA LYS A 94 -7.38 0.86 -4.12
C LYS A 94 -8.12 0.43 -2.86
N LEU A 95 -7.38 -0.09 -1.88
CA LEU A 95 -7.93 -0.44 -0.57
C LEU A 95 -8.37 0.82 0.21
N ASP A 96 -9.42 0.67 1.02
CA ASP A 96 -9.93 1.69 1.95
C ASP A 96 -9.43 1.40 3.37
N GLY A 97 -8.23 1.89 3.67
CA GLY A 97 -7.61 1.76 4.98
C GLY A 97 -6.98 3.08 5.43
N ALA A 98 -5.86 2.97 6.14
CA ALA A 98 -5.03 4.10 6.52
C ALA A 98 -3.66 4.04 5.82
N ASN A 99 -3.42 4.97 4.91
CA ASN A 99 -2.10 5.20 4.33
C ASN A 99 -1.01 5.31 5.42
N CYS A 100 0.06 4.54 5.26
CA CYS A 100 1.20 4.54 6.16
C CYS A 100 2.49 4.10 5.47
N CYS A 101 3.62 4.21 6.17
CA CYS A 101 4.87 3.63 5.70
C CYS A 101 5.72 3.03 6.83
N PHE A 102 6.48 1.99 6.51
CA PHE A 102 7.56 1.48 7.33
C PHE A 102 8.89 2.08 6.90
N HIS A 103 9.69 2.54 7.87
CA HIS A 103 11.06 2.98 7.64
C HIS A 103 11.87 2.87 8.93
N LEU A 104 13.08 2.33 8.86
CA LEU A 104 14.02 2.19 10.00
C LEU A 104 13.37 1.60 11.27
N GLY A 105 12.57 0.55 11.12
CA GLY A 105 11.94 -0.14 12.24
C GLY A 105 10.74 0.57 12.87
N LYS A 106 10.23 1.62 12.23
CA LYS A 106 9.10 2.42 12.70
C LYS A 106 7.98 2.47 11.67
N VAL A 107 6.79 2.80 12.12
CA VAL A 107 5.62 3.05 11.26
C VAL A 107 5.17 4.50 11.36
N TYR A 108 4.94 5.12 10.21
CA TYR A 108 4.52 6.51 10.10
C TYR A 108 3.13 6.56 9.47
N ALA A 109 2.27 7.43 9.96
CA ALA A 109 0.97 7.68 9.34
C ALA A 109 1.13 8.52 8.05
N ARG A 110 0.01 8.94 7.44
CA ARG A 110 -0.01 9.77 6.22
C ARG A 110 0.94 10.98 6.25
N THR A 111 1.07 11.62 7.41
CA THR A 111 2.10 12.62 7.66
C THR A 111 3.33 11.92 8.23
N HIS A 112 4.44 11.95 7.51
CA HIS A 112 5.68 11.27 7.90
C HIS A 112 6.54 12.09 8.87
N THR A 113 5.98 13.14 9.44
CA THR A 113 6.63 14.04 10.38
C THR A 113 6.88 13.41 11.74
N SER A 114 6.06 12.42 12.13
CA SER A 114 6.24 11.66 13.38
C SER A 114 5.69 10.24 13.27
N GLU A 115 6.19 9.36 14.14
CA GLU A 115 5.74 7.98 14.25
C GLU A 115 4.24 7.91 14.59
N ALA A 116 3.54 6.91 14.06
CA ALA A 116 2.10 6.77 14.23
C ALA A 116 1.73 6.43 15.68
N THR A 117 1.00 7.33 16.34
CA THR A 117 0.60 7.16 17.75
C THR A 117 -0.77 6.50 17.92
N HIS A 118 -1.65 6.62 16.92
CA HIS A 118 -3.02 6.14 17.01
C HIS A 118 -3.11 4.61 17.19
N VAL A 119 -4.10 4.15 17.97
CA VAL A 119 -4.30 2.73 18.33
C VAL A 119 -4.45 1.80 17.13
N SER A 120 -4.99 2.30 16.01
CA SER A 120 -5.12 1.54 14.76
C SER A 120 -3.77 1.09 14.17
N PHE A 121 -2.64 1.64 14.64
CA PHE A 121 -1.30 1.25 14.21
C PHE A 121 -0.61 0.27 15.17
N ASN A 122 -1.21 -0.09 16.30
CA ASN A 122 -0.56 -0.94 17.30
C ASN A 122 -0.06 -2.27 16.71
N MET A 123 -0.86 -2.90 15.84
CA MET A 123 -0.47 -4.14 15.16
C MET A 123 0.75 -3.95 14.25
N LEU A 124 0.83 -2.83 13.53
CA LEU A 124 1.98 -2.55 12.66
C LEU A 124 3.22 -2.21 13.49
N LYS A 125 3.06 -1.50 14.61
CA LYS A 125 4.14 -1.22 15.56
C LYS A 125 4.75 -2.48 16.17
N GLU A 126 3.93 -3.51 16.43
CA GLU A 126 4.40 -4.80 16.97
C GLU A 126 5.45 -5.45 16.07
N VAL A 127 5.29 -5.39 14.74
CA VAL A 127 6.21 -6.01 13.77
C VAL A 127 7.21 -5.03 13.14
N ALA A 128 7.08 -3.73 13.42
CA ALA A 128 7.91 -2.71 12.79
C ALA A 128 9.42 -2.98 12.94
N PRO A 129 9.95 -3.44 14.10
CA PRO A 129 11.37 -3.77 14.23
C PRO A 129 11.83 -4.91 13.30
N ALA A 130 11.02 -5.97 13.17
CA ALA A 130 11.30 -7.10 12.28
C ALA A 130 11.29 -6.65 10.81
N ILE A 131 10.27 -5.89 10.40
CA ILE A 131 10.21 -5.31 9.06
C ILE A 131 11.40 -4.37 8.82
N GLY A 132 11.79 -3.55 9.79
CA GLY A 132 12.92 -2.64 9.67
C GLY A 132 14.27 -3.33 9.51
N TYR A 133 14.39 -4.58 9.98
CA TYR A 133 15.57 -5.41 9.73
C TYR A 133 15.52 -6.12 8.38
N LEU A 134 14.34 -6.60 7.98
CA LEU A 134 14.15 -7.28 6.70
C LEU A 134 14.22 -6.32 5.51
N LEU A 135 13.76 -5.08 5.70
CA LEU A 135 13.77 -3.99 4.72
C LEU A 135 15.17 -3.34 4.65
N PRO A 136 15.76 -3.16 3.46
CA PRO A 136 16.98 -2.37 3.31
C PRO A 136 16.83 -0.96 3.90
N GLN A 137 17.83 -0.49 4.66
CA GLN A 137 17.70 0.77 5.43
C GLN A 137 17.46 2.03 4.57
N HIS A 138 17.91 2.01 3.31
CA HIS A 138 17.68 3.12 2.38
C HIS A 138 16.25 3.13 1.83
N LEU A 139 15.44 2.10 2.08
CA LEU A 139 14.07 2.02 1.57
C LEU A 139 13.05 2.46 2.62
N ALA A 140 12.00 3.10 2.11
CA ALA A 140 10.75 3.31 2.83
C ALA A 140 9.63 2.56 2.10
N LEU A 141 8.91 1.70 2.82
CA LEU A 141 7.85 0.88 2.25
C LEU A 141 6.49 1.48 2.58
N PHE A 142 5.78 1.95 1.56
CA PHE A 142 4.47 2.57 1.66
C PHE A 142 3.38 1.55 1.39
N GLY A 143 2.29 1.65 2.15
CA GLY A 143 1.18 0.73 2.02
C GLY A 143 -0.06 1.19 2.77
N GLU A 144 -1.08 0.35 2.70
CA GLU A 144 -2.36 0.59 3.35
C GLU A 144 -2.45 -0.24 4.64
N ASN A 145 -2.72 0.43 5.76
CA ASN A 145 -3.05 -0.21 7.03
C ASN A 145 -4.52 -0.63 7.03
N MET A 146 -4.74 -1.93 7.05
CA MET A 146 -6.04 -2.61 7.10
C MET A 146 -6.33 -3.22 8.48
N ALA A 147 -5.54 -2.88 9.52
CA ALA A 147 -5.70 -3.40 10.87
C ALA A 147 -7.01 -2.93 11.56
N ALA A 148 -7.59 -1.83 11.08
CA ALA A 148 -8.86 -1.29 11.55
C ALA A 148 -9.78 -1.03 10.35
N ILE A 149 -11.08 -1.17 10.58
CA ILE A 149 -12.09 -0.83 9.57
C ILE A 149 -12.11 0.70 9.42
N HIS A 150 -12.02 1.15 8.18
CA HIS A 150 -12.26 2.55 7.81
C HIS A 150 -13.73 2.74 7.43
N SER A 151 -14.03 2.83 6.13
CA SER A 151 -15.40 2.99 5.63
C SER A 151 -15.92 1.69 5.04
N ILE A 152 -15.04 0.84 4.52
CA ILE A 152 -15.35 -0.47 3.94
C ILE A 152 -14.82 -1.58 4.85
N GLU A 153 -15.67 -2.58 5.11
CA GLU A 153 -15.26 -3.82 5.76
C GLU A 153 -14.75 -4.82 4.72
N TYR A 154 -13.53 -5.31 4.95
CA TYR A 154 -12.90 -6.32 4.10
C TYR A 154 -12.88 -7.67 4.78
N HIS A 155 -13.18 -8.73 4.01
CA HIS A 155 -13.11 -10.11 4.47
C HIS A 155 -11.97 -10.86 3.77
N GLY A 156 -11.37 -11.84 4.45
CA GLY A 156 -10.31 -12.66 3.86
C GLY A 156 -8.98 -11.94 3.67
N LEU A 157 -8.73 -10.85 4.41
CA LEU A 157 -7.44 -10.16 4.42
C LEU A 157 -6.31 -11.15 4.78
N LYS A 158 -5.23 -11.14 3.98
CA LYS A 158 -4.01 -11.93 4.16
C LYS A 158 -3.05 -11.34 5.20
N GLY A 159 -3.28 -10.09 5.57
CA GLY A 159 -2.52 -9.35 6.57
C GLY A 159 -3.15 -7.98 6.85
N PRO A 160 -2.63 -7.23 7.83
CA PRO A 160 -3.08 -5.89 8.19
C PRO A 160 -2.35 -4.78 7.42
N PHE A 161 -1.39 -5.10 6.56
CA PHE A 161 -0.62 -4.14 5.79
C PHE A 161 -0.43 -4.63 4.36
N TYR A 162 -0.69 -3.75 3.39
CA TYR A 162 -0.57 -4.05 1.96
C TYR A 162 0.33 -3.01 1.30
N PRO A 163 1.59 -3.34 0.98
CA PRO A 163 2.45 -2.45 0.23
C PRO A 163 1.86 -2.10 -1.14
N PHE A 164 2.02 -0.84 -1.54
CA PHE A 164 1.72 -0.38 -2.90
C PHE A 164 2.85 0.44 -3.53
N ALA A 165 3.87 0.85 -2.77
CA ALA A 165 5.02 1.58 -3.29
C ALA A 165 6.23 1.46 -2.35
N ALA A 166 7.44 1.58 -2.91
CA ALA A 166 8.66 1.73 -2.14
C ALA A 166 9.46 2.93 -2.67
N LEU A 167 10.10 3.67 -1.76
CA LEU A 167 10.93 4.83 -2.07
C LEU A 167 12.37 4.53 -1.66
N ASP A 168 13.31 4.75 -2.57
CA ASP A 168 14.73 4.88 -2.24
C ASP A 168 14.98 6.26 -1.64
N CYS A 169 15.31 6.30 -0.35
CA CYS A 169 15.54 7.52 0.40
C CYS A 169 16.87 8.19 0.06
N VAL A 170 17.80 7.51 -0.61
CA VAL A 170 19.09 8.04 -1.05
C VAL A 170 18.94 8.71 -2.41
N THR A 171 18.38 7.99 -3.40
CA THR A 171 18.19 8.54 -4.76
C THR A 171 16.94 9.42 -4.87
N ARG A 172 15.98 9.25 -3.95
CA ARG A 172 14.65 9.88 -3.95
C ARG A 172 13.78 9.41 -5.11
N GLU A 173 14.00 8.18 -5.57
CA GLU A 173 13.26 7.57 -6.65
C GLU A 173 12.30 6.50 -6.13
N TRP A 174 11.11 6.45 -6.73
CA TRP A 174 10.17 5.37 -6.48
C TRP A 174 10.62 4.13 -7.22
N LEU A 175 10.60 2.99 -6.53
CA LEU A 175 10.82 1.69 -7.13
C LEU A 175 9.71 1.41 -8.15
N SER A 176 10.05 0.66 -9.18
CA SER A 176 9.05 0.11 -10.10
C SER A 176 8.09 -0.84 -9.35
N TRP A 177 6.96 -1.16 -9.99
CA TRP A 177 6.03 -2.14 -9.42
C TRP A 177 6.71 -3.50 -9.22
N ASP A 178 7.51 -3.97 -10.17
CA ASP A 178 8.19 -5.26 -10.09
C ASP A 178 9.18 -5.32 -8.92
N GLU A 179 9.94 -4.25 -8.71
CA GLU A 179 10.85 -4.14 -7.57
C GLU A 179 10.08 -4.07 -6.25
N THR A 180 8.94 -3.36 -6.22
CA THR A 180 8.07 -3.28 -5.04
C THR A 180 7.45 -4.64 -4.69
N GLU A 181 6.99 -5.39 -5.69
CA GLU A 181 6.40 -6.72 -5.52
C GLU A 181 7.46 -7.74 -5.09
N ALA A 182 8.65 -7.73 -5.71
CA ALA A 182 9.77 -8.56 -5.30
C ALA A 182 10.19 -8.28 -3.85
N LEU A 183 10.32 -7.00 -3.49
CA LEU A 183 10.64 -6.58 -2.12
C LEU A 183 9.59 -7.05 -1.11
N ALA A 184 8.31 -6.90 -1.43
CA ALA A 184 7.22 -7.36 -0.56
C ALA A 184 7.24 -8.89 -0.40
N ALA A 185 7.48 -9.63 -1.48
CA ALA A 185 7.58 -11.09 -1.47
C ALA A 185 8.77 -11.57 -0.60
N ASP A 186 9.93 -10.94 -0.72
CA ASP A 186 11.13 -11.25 0.06
C ASP A 186 10.90 -11.08 1.58
N ILE A 187 10.11 -10.08 1.97
CA ILE A 187 9.77 -9.78 3.38
C ILE A 187 8.54 -10.59 3.84
N GLY A 188 7.82 -11.26 2.93
CA GLY A 188 6.64 -12.06 3.23
C GLY A 188 5.35 -11.25 3.39
N LEU A 189 5.24 -10.11 2.72
CA LEU A 189 4.08 -9.22 2.75
C LEU A 189 3.21 -9.39 1.50
N PRO A 190 1.87 -9.44 1.64
CA PRO A 190 0.97 -9.38 0.49
C PRO A 190 0.87 -7.92 -0.02
N THR A 191 1.15 -7.67 -1.30
CA THR A 191 0.89 -6.36 -1.92
C THR A 191 -0.60 -6.13 -2.12
N VAL A 192 -0.99 -4.87 -2.40
CA VAL A 192 -2.33 -4.57 -2.92
C VAL A 192 -2.64 -5.45 -4.15
N PRO A 193 -3.89 -5.94 -4.32
CA PRO A 193 -4.25 -6.80 -5.45
C PRO A 193 -4.00 -6.12 -6.79
N VAL A 194 -3.37 -6.83 -7.73
CA VAL A 194 -3.27 -6.41 -9.13
C VAL A 194 -4.52 -6.87 -9.86
N LEU A 195 -5.25 -5.91 -10.44
CA LEU A 195 -6.46 -6.15 -11.22
C LEU A 195 -6.13 -6.33 -12.71
N PHE A 196 -5.12 -5.60 -13.20
CA PHE A 196 -4.68 -5.68 -14.58
C PHE A 196 -3.20 -5.35 -14.70
N ARG A 197 -2.55 -6.03 -15.65
CA ARG A 197 -1.20 -5.71 -16.09
C ARG A 197 -1.11 -5.87 -17.61
N GLY A 198 -0.71 -4.81 -18.30
CA GLY A 198 -0.62 -4.82 -19.75
C GLY A 198 -0.68 -3.41 -20.35
N LYS A 199 -0.92 -3.33 -21.66
CA LYS A 199 -0.95 -2.05 -22.39
C LYS A 199 -2.36 -1.73 -22.86
N PHE A 200 -2.68 -0.44 -22.87
CA PHE A 200 -3.86 0.09 -23.57
C PHE A 200 -3.43 0.94 -24.76
N PRO A 201 -4.13 0.84 -25.90
CA PRO A 201 -3.83 1.69 -27.06
C PRO A 201 -3.99 3.19 -26.76
N ASP A 202 -5.00 3.53 -25.97
CA ASP A 202 -5.30 4.90 -25.57
C ASP A 202 -6.16 4.92 -24.29
N LEU A 203 -6.39 6.13 -23.78
CA LEU A 203 -7.19 6.37 -22.58
C LEU A 203 -8.66 5.91 -22.71
N ARG A 204 -9.23 5.86 -23.93
CA ARG A 204 -10.62 5.42 -24.13
C ARG A 204 -10.76 3.91 -23.98
N HIS A 205 -9.74 3.15 -24.37
CA HIS A 205 -9.71 1.70 -24.14
C HIS A 205 -9.54 1.38 -22.66
N LEU A 206 -8.69 2.15 -21.96
CA LEU A 206 -8.59 2.04 -20.50
C LEU A 206 -9.95 2.36 -19.83
N GLN A 207 -10.63 3.42 -20.25
CA GLN A 207 -11.95 3.76 -19.73
C GLN A 207 -12.96 2.61 -19.92
N LYS A 208 -13.06 2.05 -21.14
CA LYS A 208 -13.96 0.92 -21.42
C LYS A 208 -13.65 -0.30 -20.57
N TRP A 209 -12.37 -0.57 -20.32
CA TRP A 209 -11.98 -1.66 -19.44
C TRP A 209 -12.43 -1.38 -18.01
N VAL A 210 -12.14 -0.17 -17.48
CA VAL A 210 -12.60 0.26 -16.15
C VAL A 210 -14.12 0.16 -16.02
N ASP A 211 -14.88 0.56 -17.04
CA ASP A 211 -16.35 0.46 -17.05
C ASP A 211 -16.86 -0.99 -17.10
N SER A 212 -16.05 -1.94 -17.59
CA SER A 212 -16.43 -3.36 -17.67
C SER A 212 -16.14 -4.16 -16.40
N GLU A 213 -15.25 -3.65 -15.54
CA GLU A 213 -14.94 -4.24 -14.23
C GLU A 213 -15.87 -3.71 -13.12
N MET A 214 -16.70 -2.70 -13.43
CA MET A 214 -17.72 -2.12 -12.56
C MET A 214 -19.08 -2.76 -12.77
#